data_AF-A0A2K5RFJ0-F1
#
_entry.id   AF-A0A2K5RFJ0-F1
#
_cell.length_a   1.000
_cell.length_b   1.000
_cell.length_c   1.000
_cell.angle_alpha   90.00
_cell.angle_beta   90.00
_cell.angle_gamma   90.00
#
_symmetry.space_group_name_H-M   'P 1'
#
loop_
_entity.id
_entity.type
_entity.pdbx_description
1 polymer ?
#
loop_
_entity_poly.entity_id
_entity_poly.type
_entity_poly.pdbx_seq_one_letter_code
_entity_poly.pdbx_strand_id
1 'polypeptide(L)'
;MFLSSVGFSIVIMSIWPYLQKIDQTADASFLGWVIASYSLGQMVASPMFGFWSNYRPRKEPLIVSIFISVAANCLYAYVHIPASHNKYYMLIARGLVGFGAGNAAVIRSYTAGATSLQERTNSMANISTCQALGFILGPEHRVDDSGRQCKNINFDEASTDEVQAPQGNIDQVAVVAINVLFFVVLFIFALFETIITPLTMDMYAWTQEQAVLYDGIILAALGVEAVVILLGVKLLSRKIGERAILLGGLIVVWVGFFILLPWGNQFPKIQWEDLHNNSIPNTTFGEIIIGLWKSSMEDHNERPTGCSIEQAWCLYTPVIHLAQFLTSVVLIGIGYPVCNLMSYTLYSKILGPKPQGVYMGWLTASGSGARILGPVFISQVYAHWGPRWAFCLVCGIVMLTITLLGVVYKRLIAFSVRYGRIQE
;
A
#
# COMPACT_ATOMS: atom_id res chain seq x y z
N MET A 1 10.12 -1.64 12.53
CA MET A 1 9.86 -1.17 11.14
C MET A 1 10.30 -2.19 10.12
N PHE A 2 11.59 -2.31 9.77
CA PHE A 2 12.06 -3.28 8.76
C PHE A 2 11.53 -4.71 9.01
N LEU A 3 11.81 -5.30 10.19
CA LEU A 3 11.35 -6.64 10.54
C LEU A 3 9.81 -6.79 10.54
N SER A 4 9.10 -5.75 10.98
CA SER A 4 7.64 -5.71 10.96
C SER A 4 7.09 -5.72 9.53
N SER A 5 7.76 -5.04 8.60
CA SER A 5 7.42 -5.00 7.18
C SER A 5 7.74 -6.31 6.46
N VAL A 6 8.87 -6.95 6.79
CA VAL A 6 9.23 -8.30 6.32
C VAL A 6 8.15 -9.30 6.72
N GLY A 7 7.79 -9.34 8.01
CA GLY A 7 6.74 -10.24 8.51
C GLY A 7 5.38 -10.01 7.84
N PHE A 8 5.00 -8.75 7.62
CA PHE A 8 3.79 -8.42 6.87
C PHE A 8 3.82 -8.95 5.43
N SER A 9 4.94 -8.75 4.71
CA SER A 9 5.07 -9.17 3.30
C SER A 9 5.03 -10.68 3.11
N ILE A 10 5.73 -11.42 3.98
CA ILE A 10 5.74 -12.89 3.94
C ILE A 10 4.33 -13.44 4.15
N VAL A 11 3.61 -12.88 5.13
CA VAL A 11 2.26 -13.32 5.46
C VAL A 11 1.30 -13.01 4.32
N ILE A 12 1.33 -11.81 3.73
CA ILE A 12 0.34 -11.43 2.70
C ILE A 12 0.47 -12.28 1.43
N MET A 13 1.67 -12.69 1.04
CA MET A 13 1.87 -13.56 -0.13
C MET A 13 1.44 -15.01 0.11
N SER A 14 1.55 -15.49 1.36
CA SER A 14 1.26 -16.89 1.71
C SER A 14 -0.16 -17.12 2.25
N ILE A 15 -0.92 -16.05 2.52
CA ILE A 15 -2.18 -16.14 3.25
C ILE A 15 -3.27 -16.87 2.48
N TRP A 16 -3.37 -16.71 1.15
CA TRP A 16 -4.37 -17.41 0.35
C TRP A 16 -4.11 -18.93 0.29
N PRO A 17 -2.91 -19.41 -0.10
CA PRO A 17 -2.58 -20.83 -0.02
C PRO A 17 -2.75 -21.42 1.38
N TYR A 18 -2.40 -20.66 2.43
CA TYR A 18 -2.54 -21.14 3.81
C TYR A 18 -4.01 -21.25 4.24
N LEU A 19 -4.85 -20.27 3.88
CA LEU A 19 -6.28 -20.30 4.14
C LEU A 19 -6.95 -21.50 3.46
N GLN A 20 -6.63 -21.75 2.17
CA GLN A 20 -7.17 -22.90 1.42
C GLN A 20 -6.76 -24.25 2.02
N LYS A 21 -5.56 -24.34 2.62
CA LYS A 21 -5.10 -25.56 3.30
C LYS A 21 -5.83 -25.81 4.63
N ILE A 22 -6.20 -24.74 5.32
CA ILE A 22 -6.85 -24.80 6.64
C ILE A 22 -8.37 -25.02 6.51
N ASP A 23 -9.01 -24.38 5.55
CA ASP A 23 -10.44 -24.44 5.32
C ASP A 23 -10.74 -24.27 3.83
N GLN A 24 -11.05 -25.38 3.15
CA GLN A 24 -11.39 -25.40 1.72
C GLN A 24 -12.73 -24.69 1.42
N THR A 25 -13.55 -24.40 2.44
CA THR A 25 -14.81 -23.66 2.26
C THR A 25 -14.62 -22.14 2.23
N ALA A 26 -13.39 -21.66 2.46
CA ALA A 26 -13.10 -20.23 2.45
C ALA A 26 -13.02 -19.69 1.01
N ASP A 27 -13.74 -18.59 0.77
CA ASP A 27 -13.83 -17.93 -0.51
C ASP A 27 -12.94 -16.66 -0.57
N ALA A 28 -12.86 -16.05 -1.76
CA ALA A 28 -12.11 -14.82 -1.95
C ALA A 28 -12.66 -13.63 -1.13
N SER A 29 -13.97 -13.64 -0.82
CA SER A 29 -14.58 -12.62 0.05
C SER A 29 -14.02 -12.70 1.47
N PHE A 30 -13.95 -13.91 2.03
CA PHE A 30 -13.36 -14.12 3.35
C PHE A 30 -11.87 -13.74 3.41
N LEU A 31 -11.10 -14.05 2.36
CA LEU A 31 -9.73 -13.57 2.22
C LEU A 31 -9.65 -12.03 2.33
N GLY A 32 -10.56 -11.32 1.67
CA GLY A 32 -10.67 -9.87 1.76
C GLY A 32 -10.87 -9.37 3.20
N TRP A 33 -11.75 -10.02 3.97
CA TRP A 33 -11.93 -9.72 5.39
C TRP A 33 -10.68 -9.99 6.24
N VAL A 34 -9.94 -11.06 5.96
CA VAL A 34 -8.69 -11.39 6.65
C VAL A 34 -7.59 -10.36 6.37
N ILE A 35 -7.51 -9.84 5.14
CA ILE A 35 -6.58 -8.76 4.78
C ILE A 35 -7.01 -7.45 5.45
N ALA A 36 -8.31 -7.14 5.43
CA ALA A 36 -8.88 -5.94 6.04
C ALA A 36 -8.74 -5.93 7.57
N SER A 37 -8.82 -7.09 8.24
CA SER A 37 -8.74 -7.17 9.70
C SER A 37 -7.41 -6.65 10.25
N TYR A 38 -6.30 -6.87 9.54
CA TYR A 38 -5.01 -6.28 9.87
C TYR A 38 -5.07 -4.75 9.87
N SER A 39 -5.62 -4.16 8.80
CA SER A 39 -5.76 -2.71 8.67
C SER A 39 -6.71 -2.14 9.73
N LEU A 40 -7.80 -2.85 10.06
CA LEU A 40 -8.73 -2.48 11.13
C LEU A 40 -8.05 -2.47 12.51
N GLY A 41 -7.29 -3.51 12.83
CA GLY A 41 -6.51 -3.58 14.06
C GLY A 41 -5.53 -2.41 14.17
N GLN A 42 -4.80 -2.10 13.10
CA GLN A 42 -3.87 -0.98 13.07
C GLN A 42 -4.59 0.37 13.19
N MET A 43 -5.76 0.52 12.56
CA MET A 43 -6.56 1.74 12.60
C MET A 43 -6.99 2.09 14.04
N VAL A 44 -7.39 1.10 14.83
CA VAL A 44 -7.76 1.28 16.23
C VAL A 44 -6.54 1.47 17.13
N ALA A 45 -5.49 0.66 16.95
CA ALA A 45 -4.32 0.68 17.82
C ALA A 45 -3.46 1.94 17.66
N SER A 46 -3.40 2.51 16.45
CA SER A 46 -2.54 3.68 16.16
C SER A 46 -2.83 4.90 17.04
N PRO A 47 -4.08 5.39 17.16
CA PRO A 47 -4.40 6.50 18.07
C PRO A 47 -4.27 6.10 19.54
N MET A 48 -4.58 4.84 19.91
CA MET A 48 -4.42 4.35 21.29
C MET A 48 -2.97 4.38 21.76
N PHE A 49 -2.05 3.78 20.98
CA PHE A 49 -0.62 3.81 21.29
C PHE A 49 -0.03 5.21 21.12
N GLY A 50 -0.55 6.00 20.18
CA GLY A 50 -0.21 7.41 20.03
C GLY A 50 -0.54 8.21 21.30
N PHE A 51 -1.73 8.02 21.86
CA PHE A 51 -2.16 8.63 23.13
C PHE A 51 -1.29 8.16 24.29
N TRP A 52 -1.09 6.86 24.45
CA TRP A 52 -0.23 6.32 25.50
C TRP A 52 1.19 6.91 25.44
N SER A 53 1.78 7.00 24.24
CA SER A 53 3.13 7.54 24.04
C SER A 53 3.29 9.03 24.39
N ASN A 54 2.18 9.77 24.53
CA ASN A 54 2.20 11.18 24.91
C ASN A 54 2.28 11.39 26.43
N TYR A 55 1.72 10.49 27.23
CA TYR A 55 1.65 10.64 28.70
C TYR A 55 2.63 9.75 29.46
N ARG A 56 3.20 8.73 28.80
CA ARG A 56 4.10 7.76 29.41
C ARG A 56 5.37 7.59 28.59
N PRO A 57 6.43 6.99 29.16
CA PRO A 57 7.64 6.68 28.42
C PRO A 57 7.31 5.87 27.17
N ARG A 58 7.79 6.33 26.01
CA ARG A 58 7.49 5.72 24.70
C ARG A 58 7.93 4.25 24.58
N LYS A 59 8.84 3.80 25.46
CA LYS A 59 9.26 2.40 25.58
C LYS A 59 8.09 1.47 25.96
N GLU A 60 7.19 1.90 26.84
CA GLU A 60 6.05 1.10 27.31
C GLU A 60 5.13 0.63 26.16
N PRO A 61 4.51 1.53 25.36
CA PRO A 61 3.62 1.11 24.27
C PRO A 61 4.37 0.31 23.20
N LEU A 62 5.67 0.55 22.98
CA LEU A 62 6.47 -0.23 22.04
C LEU A 62 6.66 -1.68 22.50
N ILE A 63 7.07 -1.92 23.74
CA ILE A 63 7.25 -3.28 24.28
C ILE A 63 5.92 -4.05 24.24
N VAL A 64 4.84 -3.41 24.67
CA VAL A 64 3.49 -4.02 24.67
C VAL A 64 3.05 -4.37 23.25
N SER A 65 3.25 -3.47 22.28
CA SER A 65 2.91 -3.73 20.89
C SER A 65 3.70 -4.89 20.27
N ILE A 66 4.98 -5.03 20.63
CA ILE A 66 5.86 -6.11 20.16
C ILE A 66 5.39 -7.43 20.78
N PHE A 67 5.08 -7.44 22.07
CA PHE A 67 4.54 -8.62 22.74
C PHE A 67 3.22 -9.09 22.10
N ILE A 68 2.28 -8.16 21.85
CA ILE A 68 1.03 -8.45 21.13
C ILE A 68 1.33 -9.01 19.74
N SER A 69 2.27 -8.40 19.00
CA SER A 69 2.66 -8.85 17.66
C SER A 69 3.22 -10.27 17.68
N VAL A 70 4.10 -10.60 18.63
CA VAL A 70 4.69 -11.94 18.75
C VAL A 70 3.61 -12.96 19.11
N ALA A 71 2.82 -12.69 20.15
CA ALA A 71 1.72 -13.58 20.55
C ALA A 71 0.71 -13.81 19.41
N ALA A 72 0.38 -12.77 18.66
CA ALA A 72 -0.53 -12.85 17.52
C ALA A 72 0.06 -13.63 16.32
N ASN A 73 1.36 -13.51 16.06
CA ASN A 73 2.04 -14.33 15.05
C ASN A 73 2.16 -15.79 15.48
N CYS A 74 2.39 -16.08 16.76
CA CYS A 74 2.31 -17.44 17.31
C CYS A 74 0.90 -18.01 17.12
N LEU A 75 -0.13 -17.24 17.46
CA LEU A 75 -1.52 -17.63 17.22
C LEU A 75 -1.76 -17.95 15.74
N TYR A 76 -1.30 -17.09 14.82
CA TYR A 76 -1.41 -17.28 13.38
C TYR A 76 -0.76 -18.59 12.91
N ALA A 77 0.44 -18.93 13.40
CA ALA A 77 1.13 -20.17 13.05
C ALA A 77 0.38 -21.43 13.53
N TYR A 78 -0.30 -21.33 14.67
CA TYR A 78 -1.03 -22.43 15.31
C TYR A 78 -2.54 -22.44 15.02
N VAL A 79 -3.01 -21.67 14.02
CA VAL A 79 -4.44 -21.63 13.60
C VAL A 79 -4.99 -23.01 13.22
N HIS A 80 -4.13 -23.96 12.86
CA HIS A 80 -4.50 -25.31 12.46
C HIS A 80 -4.76 -26.28 13.64
N ILE A 81 -4.42 -25.91 14.88
CA ILE A 81 -4.57 -26.77 16.06
C ILE A 81 -6.04 -26.94 16.49
N PRO A 82 -6.87 -25.87 16.58
CA PRO A 82 -8.28 -26.03 16.87
C PRO A 82 -8.97 -26.93 15.84
N ALA A 83 -9.89 -27.78 16.32
CA ALA A 83 -10.57 -28.75 15.46
C ALA A 83 -11.69 -28.14 14.59
N SER A 84 -12.12 -26.89 14.87
CA SER A 84 -13.19 -26.23 14.13
C SER A 84 -12.99 -24.71 14.06
N HIS A 85 -13.59 -24.07 13.06
CA HIS A 85 -13.63 -22.60 12.88
C HIS A 85 -12.27 -21.93 12.62
N ASN A 86 -11.33 -22.66 12.04
CA ASN A 86 -9.94 -22.23 11.85
C ASN A 86 -9.81 -20.92 11.03
N LYS A 87 -10.67 -20.70 10.03
CA LYS A 87 -10.69 -19.44 9.27
C LYS A 87 -10.96 -18.20 10.14
N TYR A 88 -11.79 -18.31 11.18
CA TYR A 88 -12.06 -17.20 12.11
C TYR A 88 -10.90 -16.95 13.07
N TYR A 89 -10.19 -18.00 13.50
CA TYR A 89 -8.96 -17.85 14.27
C TYR A 89 -7.87 -17.13 13.47
N MET A 90 -7.74 -17.41 12.17
CA MET A 90 -6.87 -16.64 11.27
C MET A 90 -7.27 -15.16 11.24
N LEU A 91 -8.56 -14.87 11.07
CA LEU A 91 -9.07 -13.50 11.02
C LEU A 91 -8.74 -12.71 12.30
N ILE A 92 -8.95 -13.32 13.48
CA ILE A 92 -8.61 -12.72 14.78
C ILE A 92 -7.10 -12.53 14.92
N ALA A 93 -6.30 -13.55 14.60
CA ALA A 93 -4.85 -13.45 14.67
C ALA A 93 -4.32 -12.29 13.81
N ARG A 94 -4.82 -12.14 12.58
CA ARG A 94 -4.46 -11.04 11.68
C ARG A 94 -4.87 -9.68 12.22
N GLY A 95 -6.05 -9.58 12.85
CA GLY A 95 -6.48 -8.39 13.56
C GLY A 95 -5.57 -8.01 14.72
N LEU A 96 -5.12 -8.99 15.52
CA LEU A 96 -4.18 -8.77 16.63
C LEU A 96 -2.77 -8.38 16.14
N VAL A 97 -2.28 -8.99 15.06
CA VAL A 97 -1.01 -8.56 14.43
C VAL A 97 -1.14 -7.11 13.93
N GLY A 98 -2.29 -6.75 13.34
CA GLY A 98 -2.62 -5.38 12.96
C GLY A 98 -2.63 -4.43 14.15
N PHE A 99 -3.23 -4.84 15.27
CA PHE A 99 -3.22 -4.09 16.52
C PHE A 99 -1.78 -3.82 16.99
N GLY A 100 -0.92 -4.84 16.99
CA GLY A 100 0.50 -4.69 17.28
C GLY A 100 1.24 -3.74 16.32
N ALA A 101 0.84 -3.68 15.05
CA ALA A 101 1.40 -2.77 14.04
C ALA A 101 1.07 -1.28 14.28
N GLY A 102 0.15 -0.96 15.20
CA GLY A 102 -0.12 0.42 15.62
C GLY A 102 1.11 1.15 16.20
N ASN A 103 2.16 0.41 16.57
CA ASN A 103 3.44 0.96 16.99
C ASN A 103 4.14 1.83 15.95
N ALA A 104 3.75 1.72 14.68
CA ALA A 104 4.26 2.54 13.60
C ALA A 104 4.05 4.04 13.88
N ALA A 105 2.92 4.41 14.49
CA ALA A 105 2.63 5.78 14.91
C ALA A 105 3.58 6.28 15.99
N VAL A 106 3.90 5.43 16.98
CA VAL A 106 4.80 5.74 18.09
C VAL A 106 6.25 5.92 17.62
N ILE A 107 6.71 5.07 16.71
CA ILE A 107 8.05 5.18 16.13
C ILE A 107 8.18 6.49 15.35
N ARG A 108 7.19 6.85 14.53
CA ARG A 108 7.21 8.12 13.78
C ARG A 108 7.13 9.34 14.70
N SER A 109 6.30 9.30 15.74
CA SER A 109 6.24 10.41 16.71
C SER A 109 7.54 10.54 17.51
N TYR A 110 8.17 9.41 17.89
CA TYR A 110 9.48 9.38 18.53
C TYR A 110 10.55 10.02 17.65
N THR A 111 10.66 9.59 16.39
CA THR A 111 11.66 10.12 15.46
C THR A 111 11.45 11.60 15.20
N ALA A 112 10.21 12.05 15.04
CA ALA A 112 9.91 13.48 14.85
C ALA A 112 10.34 14.32 16.06
N GLY A 113 10.11 13.81 17.29
CA GLY A 113 10.51 14.49 18.52
C GLY A 113 12.01 14.42 18.82
N ALA A 114 12.70 13.36 18.39
CA ALA A 114 14.14 13.15 18.60
C ALA A 114 15.02 13.81 17.53
N THR A 115 14.44 14.39 16.48
CA THR A 115 15.19 14.97 15.34
C THR A 115 14.95 16.46 15.19
N SER A 116 16.01 17.17 14.79
CA SER A 116 15.91 18.58 14.39
C SER A 116 15.04 18.74 13.14
N LEU A 117 14.50 19.95 12.92
CA LEU A 117 13.68 20.26 11.74
C LEU A 117 14.42 20.04 10.41
N GLN A 118 15.74 20.22 10.40
CA GLN A 118 16.58 20.04 9.21
C GLN A 118 16.86 18.55 8.93
N GLU A 119 16.99 17.74 9.98
CA GLU A 119 17.26 16.30 9.86
C GLU A 119 15.99 15.46 9.74
N ARG A 120 14.82 16.02 10.09
CA ARG A 120 13.56 15.29 10.15
C ARG A 120 13.22 14.56 8.86
N THR A 121 13.43 15.22 7.73
CA THR A 121 13.16 14.68 6.39
C THR A 121 14.06 13.50 6.09
N ASN A 122 15.35 13.62 6.42
CA ASN A 122 16.32 12.54 6.26
C ASN A 122 16.00 11.33 7.15
N SER A 123 15.64 11.58 8.42
CA SER A 123 15.30 10.51 9.36
C SER A 123 13.99 9.82 9.00
N MET A 124 12.97 10.56 8.59
CA MET A 124 11.71 9.98 8.09
C MET A 124 11.91 9.23 6.77
N ALA A 125 12.78 9.72 5.89
CA ALA A 125 13.17 9.02 4.67
C ALA A 125 13.86 7.69 5.00
N ASN A 126 14.78 7.67 5.95
CA ASN A 126 15.44 6.43 6.39
C ASN A 126 14.42 5.40 6.93
N ILE A 127 13.46 5.83 7.75
CA ILE A 127 12.40 4.94 8.26
C ILE A 127 11.57 4.39 7.11
N SER A 128 11.21 5.23 6.15
CA SER A 128 10.41 4.84 4.98
C SER A 128 11.19 3.90 4.06
N THR A 129 12.49 4.12 3.87
CA THR A 129 13.39 3.21 3.15
C THR A 129 13.51 1.86 3.84
N CYS A 130 13.68 1.83 5.16
CA CYS A 130 13.67 0.57 5.92
C CYS A 130 12.32 -0.17 5.79
N GLN A 131 11.21 0.56 5.79
CA GLN A 131 9.89 -0.03 5.59
C GLN A 131 9.74 -0.60 4.16
N ALA A 132 10.16 0.14 3.13
CA ALA A 132 10.14 -0.29 1.73
C ALA A 132 11.03 -1.52 1.50
N LEU A 133 12.27 -1.50 1.99
CA LEU A 133 13.18 -2.65 1.91
C LEU A 133 12.61 -3.89 2.59
N GLY A 134 11.89 -3.73 3.71
CA GLY A 134 11.25 -4.85 4.37
C GLY A 134 10.11 -5.46 3.56
N PHE A 135 9.34 -4.66 2.82
CA PHE A 135 8.32 -5.18 1.91
C PHE A 135 8.93 -5.92 0.72
N ILE A 136 10.04 -5.40 0.16
CA ILE A 136 10.73 -5.97 -1.01
C ILE A 136 11.47 -7.27 -0.65
N LEU A 137 12.27 -7.25 0.42
CA LEU A 137 13.15 -8.38 0.78
C LEU A 137 12.43 -9.49 1.55
N GLY A 138 11.16 -9.28 1.93
CA GLY A 138 10.36 -10.27 2.65
C GLY A 138 10.30 -11.64 1.97
N PRO A 139 10.07 -11.75 0.65
CA PRO A 139 9.91 -13.03 -0.04
C PRO A 139 11.24 -13.75 -0.36
N GLU A 140 12.38 -13.06 -0.38
CA GLU A 140 13.65 -13.60 -0.92
C GLU A 140 14.73 -13.91 0.12
N HIS A 141 14.54 -13.61 1.41
CA HIS A 141 15.61 -13.83 2.38
C HIS A 141 15.68 -15.27 2.92
N ARG A 142 16.63 -16.05 2.38
CA ARG A 142 17.52 -16.86 3.23
C ARG A 142 18.29 -15.88 4.12
N VAL A 143 18.15 -16.04 5.43
CA VAL A 143 18.93 -15.31 6.42
C VAL A 143 20.38 -15.77 6.30
N ASP A 144 21.25 -14.95 5.71
CA ASP A 144 22.68 -15.10 5.91
C ASP A 144 23.03 -14.45 7.27
N ASP A 145 23.31 -15.31 8.25
CA ASP A 145 23.78 -14.96 9.59
C ASP A 145 25.19 -14.37 9.55
N SER A 146 25.35 -13.17 8.98
CA SER A 146 26.51 -12.33 9.29
C SER A 146 26.23 -11.56 10.57
N GLY A 147 26.60 -12.17 11.69
CA GLY A 147 26.55 -11.62 13.05
C GLY A 147 27.42 -10.38 13.24
N ARG A 148 27.06 -9.26 12.60
CA ARG A 148 27.54 -7.95 13.00
C ARG A 148 26.78 -7.54 14.24
N GLN A 149 27.47 -7.58 15.39
CA GLN A 149 27.02 -6.90 16.60
C GLN A 149 26.71 -5.43 16.27
N CYS A 150 25.43 -5.05 16.35
CA CYS A 150 25.08 -3.65 16.51
C CYS A 150 25.64 -3.22 17.87
N LYS A 151 26.58 -2.27 17.85
CA LYS A 151 27.03 -1.58 19.06
C LYS A 151 25.80 -1.05 19.79
N ASN A 152 25.61 -1.44 21.05
CA ASN A 152 24.66 -0.80 21.94
C ASN A 152 25.02 0.67 22.01
N ILE A 153 24.17 1.54 21.47
CA ILE A 153 24.27 2.95 21.76
C ILE A 153 23.63 3.11 23.14
N ASN A 154 24.45 3.03 24.18
CA ASN A 154 24.08 3.53 25.50
C ASN A 154 23.83 5.02 25.32
N PHE A 155 22.56 5.41 25.29
CA PHE A 155 22.17 6.79 25.49
C PHE A 155 21.93 6.95 26.99
N ASP A 156 22.84 7.67 27.64
CA ASP A 156 22.51 8.33 28.88
C ASP A 156 21.26 9.19 28.63
N GLU A 157 20.26 9.04 29.49
CA GLU A 157 19.15 9.98 29.58
C GLU A 157 19.76 11.33 29.94
N ALA A 158 20.15 12.10 28.92
CA ALA A 158 20.43 13.51 29.07
C ALA A 158 19.13 14.11 29.64
N SER A 159 19.21 14.55 30.90
CA SER A 159 18.24 15.41 31.53
C SER A 159 17.86 16.49 30.53
N THR A 160 16.68 16.37 29.95
CA THR A 160 16.04 17.46 29.22
C THR A 160 15.80 18.55 30.25
N ASP A 161 16.75 19.48 30.38
CA ASP A 161 16.39 20.84 30.75
C ASP A 161 15.24 21.22 29.82
N GLU A 162 14.06 21.41 30.40
CA GLU A 162 12.85 21.79 29.70
C GLU A 162 13.10 23.13 29.03
N VAL A 163 13.62 23.12 27.81
CA VAL A 163 13.59 24.29 26.93
C VAL A 163 12.13 24.56 26.66
N GLN A 164 11.59 25.50 27.42
CA GLN A 164 10.21 25.94 27.44
C GLN A 164 9.71 26.11 26.00
N ALA A 165 8.96 25.11 25.53
CA ALA A 165 8.41 25.11 24.19
C ALA A 165 7.41 26.27 24.09
N PRO A 166 7.48 27.14 23.06
CA PRO A 166 6.64 28.32 22.98
C PRO A 166 5.16 27.94 22.89
N GLN A 167 4.32 28.75 23.55
CA GLN A 167 2.85 28.75 23.48
C GLN A 167 2.34 29.19 22.09
N GLY A 168 2.68 28.44 21.05
CA GLY A 168 2.08 28.58 19.73
C GLY A 168 0.96 27.56 19.53
N ASN A 169 -0.20 27.99 19.02
CA ASN A 169 -1.26 27.06 18.61
C ASN A 169 -0.88 26.37 17.29
N ILE A 170 -1.21 25.07 17.19
CA ILE A 170 -1.01 24.28 15.97
C ILE A 170 -2.01 24.78 14.93
N ASP A 171 -1.60 24.88 13.67
CA ASP A 171 -2.54 25.12 12.58
C ASP A 171 -3.39 23.87 12.33
N GLN A 172 -4.56 23.80 12.96
CA GLN A 172 -5.47 22.67 12.81
C GLN A 172 -5.95 22.50 11.37
N VAL A 173 -6.09 23.60 10.62
CA VAL A 173 -6.49 23.54 9.20
C VAL A 173 -5.39 22.87 8.37
N ALA A 174 -4.13 23.23 8.61
CA ALA A 174 -3.01 22.59 7.93
C ALA A 174 -2.93 21.11 8.28
N VAL A 175 -3.06 20.74 9.56
CA VAL A 175 -3.04 19.35 10.05
C VAL A 175 -4.15 18.50 9.43
N VAL A 176 -5.38 19.00 9.41
CA VAL A 176 -6.51 18.29 8.79
C VAL A 176 -6.29 18.14 7.29
N ALA A 177 -5.85 19.21 6.61
CA ALA A 177 -5.58 19.16 5.18
C ALA A 177 -4.52 18.12 4.83
N ILE A 178 -3.39 18.07 5.55
CA ILE A 178 -2.35 17.07 5.28
C ILE A 178 -2.80 15.64 5.63
N ASN A 179 -3.68 15.47 6.63
CA ASN A 179 -4.29 14.16 6.91
C ASN A 179 -5.19 13.70 5.75
N VAL A 180 -6.00 14.60 5.19
CA VAL A 180 -6.84 14.33 4.01
C VAL A 180 -5.97 14.02 2.80
N LEU A 181 -4.93 14.82 2.53
CA LEU A 181 -3.97 14.54 1.44
C LEU A 181 -3.35 13.15 1.59
N PHE A 182 -2.92 12.79 2.81
CA PHE A 182 -2.33 11.49 3.10
C PHE A 182 -3.32 10.33 2.90
N PHE A 183 -4.56 10.49 3.38
CA PHE A 183 -5.63 9.52 3.16
C PHE A 183 -5.83 9.29 1.65
N VAL A 184 -5.94 10.35 0.86
CA VAL A 184 -6.18 10.25 -0.58
C VAL A 184 -5.00 9.59 -1.31
N VAL A 185 -3.76 9.96 -0.97
CA VAL A 185 -2.54 9.34 -1.55
C VAL A 185 -2.52 7.83 -1.30
N LEU A 186 -2.81 7.39 -0.07
CA LEU A 186 -2.86 5.96 0.25
C LEU A 186 -4.07 5.26 -0.33
N PHE A 187 -5.21 5.96 -0.44
CA PHE A 187 -6.42 5.43 -1.04
C PHE A 187 -6.14 5.10 -2.50
N ILE A 188 -5.63 6.06 -3.28
CA ILE A 188 -5.27 5.88 -4.69
C ILE A 188 -4.29 4.72 -4.89
N PHE A 189 -3.26 4.61 -4.03
CA PHE A 189 -2.33 3.49 -4.09
C PHE A 189 -3.03 2.15 -3.86
N ALA A 190 -3.89 2.06 -2.84
CA ALA A 190 -4.66 0.84 -2.57
C ALA A 190 -5.63 0.49 -3.71
N LEU A 191 -6.22 1.50 -4.39
CA LEU A 191 -7.03 1.27 -5.60
C LEU A 191 -6.19 0.59 -6.68
N PHE A 192 -5.02 1.16 -6.95
CA PHE A 192 -4.12 0.68 -8.00
C PHE A 192 -3.59 -0.72 -7.68
N GLU A 193 -3.10 -0.95 -6.46
CA GLU A 193 -2.65 -2.27 -5.99
C GLU A 193 -3.72 -3.36 -6.17
N THR A 194 -5.00 -3.02 -5.93
CA THR A 194 -6.12 -3.96 -6.04
C THR A 194 -6.51 -4.26 -7.49
N ILE A 195 -6.52 -3.24 -8.34
CA ILE A 195 -7.06 -3.36 -9.71
C ILE A 195 -6.02 -3.87 -10.72
N ILE A 196 -4.71 -3.77 -10.44
CA ILE A 196 -3.65 -4.15 -11.39
C ILE A 196 -3.84 -5.57 -11.91
N THR A 197 -3.98 -6.56 -11.04
CA THR A 197 -4.08 -7.97 -11.47
C THR A 197 -5.34 -8.31 -12.26
N PRO A 198 -6.57 -7.95 -11.83
CA PRO A 198 -7.73 -8.18 -12.69
C PRO A 198 -7.65 -7.37 -13.99
N LEU A 199 -7.08 -6.15 -13.97
CA LEU A 199 -6.89 -5.34 -15.18
C LEU A 199 -5.95 -6.02 -16.17
N THR A 200 -4.81 -6.53 -15.75
CA THR A 200 -3.83 -7.18 -16.66
C THR A 200 -4.37 -8.49 -17.21
N MET A 201 -5.11 -9.25 -16.42
CA MET A 201 -5.85 -10.44 -16.88
C MET A 201 -6.88 -10.08 -17.96
N ASP A 202 -7.72 -9.06 -17.73
CA ASP A 202 -8.79 -8.67 -18.65
C ASP A 202 -8.26 -8.01 -19.93
N MET A 203 -7.20 -7.18 -19.83
CA MET A 203 -6.66 -6.40 -20.96
C MET A 203 -5.74 -7.21 -21.87
N TYR A 204 -4.92 -8.10 -21.30
CA TYR A 204 -3.89 -8.84 -22.03
C TYR A 204 -4.19 -10.32 -22.20
N ALA A 205 -5.31 -10.81 -21.66
CA ALA A 205 -5.67 -12.22 -21.62
C ALA A 205 -4.56 -13.10 -20.98
N TRP A 206 -3.87 -12.55 -19.98
CA TRP A 206 -2.90 -13.31 -19.20
C TRP A 206 -3.60 -14.32 -18.30
N THR A 207 -3.01 -15.50 -18.14
CA THR A 207 -3.49 -16.46 -17.14
C THR A 207 -3.30 -15.89 -15.73
N GLN A 208 -4.06 -16.38 -14.76
CA GLN A 208 -3.91 -15.94 -13.36
C GLN A 208 -2.47 -16.11 -12.85
N GLU A 209 -1.79 -17.20 -13.24
CA GLU A 209 -0.40 -17.45 -12.87
C GLU A 209 0.57 -16.48 -13.53
N GLN A 210 0.37 -16.19 -14.83
CA GLN A 210 1.16 -15.20 -15.57
C GLN A 210 0.98 -13.80 -15.01
N ALA A 211 -0.26 -13.38 -14.75
CA ALA A 211 -0.57 -12.06 -14.21
C ALA A 211 0.09 -11.86 -12.84
N VAL A 212 -0.08 -12.81 -11.92
CA VAL A 212 0.55 -12.75 -10.59
C VAL A 212 2.08 -12.70 -10.70
N LEU A 213 2.68 -13.47 -11.61
CA LEU A 213 4.13 -13.46 -11.81
C LEU A 213 4.63 -12.13 -12.38
N TYR A 214 4.02 -11.63 -13.46
CA TYR A 214 4.44 -10.39 -14.12
C TYR A 214 4.18 -9.17 -13.24
N ASP A 215 3.01 -9.08 -12.61
CA ASP A 215 2.70 -8.02 -11.65
C ASP A 215 3.65 -8.07 -10.45
N GLY A 216 4.02 -9.27 -10.00
CA GLY A 216 5.03 -9.47 -8.95
C GLY A 216 6.40 -8.92 -9.33
N ILE A 217 6.87 -9.19 -10.55
CA ILE A 217 8.14 -8.64 -11.08
C ILE A 217 8.07 -7.11 -11.18
N ILE A 218 6.96 -6.58 -11.69
CA ILE A 218 6.73 -5.13 -11.81
C ILE A 218 6.77 -4.48 -10.42
N LEU A 219 6.05 -5.04 -9.44
CA LEU A 219 6.01 -4.51 -8.08
C LEU A 219 7.38 -4.56 -7.39
N ALA A 220 8.17 -5.60 -7.63
CA ALA A 220 9.55 -5.69 -7.15
C ALA A 220 10.44 -4.59 -7.76
N ALA A 221 10.35 -4.35 -9.07
CA ALA A 221 11.06 -3.29 -9.76
C ALA A 221 10.68 -1.90 -9.22
N LEU A 222 9.37 -1.64 -9.02
CA LEU A 222 8.87 -0.41 -8.39
C LEU A 222 9.36 -0.24 -6.95
N GLY A 223 9.54 -1.34 -6.21
CA GLY A 223 10.12 -1.31 -4.88
C GLY A 223 11.55 -0.79 -4.90
N VAL A 224 12.39 -1.30 -5.81
CA VAL A 224 13.78 -0.85 -5.98
C VAL A 224 13.81 0.62 -6.41
N GLU A 225 12.98 0.99 -7.37
CA GLU A 225 12.79 2.38 -7.80
C GLU A 225 12.41 3.30 -6.63
N ALA A 226 11.43 2.89 -5.82
CA ALA A 226 10.98 3.65 -4.66
C ALA A 226 12.11 3.87 -3.66
N VAL A 227 12.98 2.89 -3.42
CA VAL A 227 14.17 3.05 -2.55
C VAL A 227 15.10 4.12 -3.11
N VAL A 228 15.40 4.09 -4.42
CA VAL A 228 16.26 5.09 -5.09
C VAL A 228 15.65 6.50 -4.95
N ILE A 229 14.36 6.63 -5.20
CA ILE A 229 13.64 7.90 -5.08
C ILE A 229 13.65 8.43 -3.63
N LEU A 230 13.39 7.57 -2.64
CA LEU A 230 13.42 7.95 -1.21
C LEU A 230 14.82 8.42 -0.77
N LEU A 231 15.89 7.86 -1.34
CA LEU A 231 17.26 8.35 -1.13
C LEU A 231 17.49 9.70 -1.82
N GLY A 232 16.99 9.87 -3.05
CA GLY A 232 17.10 11.12 -3.81
C GLY A 232 16.35 12.31 -3.18
N VAL A 233 15.20 12.07 -2.56
CA VAL A 233 14.39 13.11 -1.88
C VAL A 233 15.17 13.82 -0.78
N LYS A 234 16.14 13.16 -0.13
CA LYS A 234 17.03 13.77 0.87
C LYS A 234 17.85 14.93 0.29
N LEU A 235 18.30 14.78 -0.95
CA LEU A 235 19.07 15.80 -1.65
C LEU A 235 18.15 16.89 -2.21
N LEU A 236 17.00 16.47 -2.75
CA LEU A 236 16.06 17.38 -3.40
C LEU A 236 15.35 18.31 -2.41
N SER A 237 15.01 17.81 -1.22
CA SER A 237 14.31 18.57 -0.18
C SER A 237 15.08 19.79 0.30
N ARG A 238 16.41 19.73 0.30
CA ARG A 238 17.28 20.87 0.63
C ARG A 238 17.30 21.95 -0.45
N LYS A 239 16.99 21.62 -1.72
CA LYS A 239 17.06 22.56 -2.84
C LYS A 239 15.72 23.21 -3.18
N ILE A 240 14.66 22.42 -3.22
CA ILE A 240 13.35 22.83 -3.78
C ILE A 240 12.30 23.05 -2.66
N GLY A 241 12.59 22.58 -1.44
CA GLY A 241 11.66 22.60 -0.33
C GLY A 241 10.59 21.50 -0.41
N GLU A 242 10.05 21.13 0.75
CA GLU A 242 9.19 19.94 0.89
C GLU A 242 7.81 20.09 0.26
N ARG A 243 7.22 21.28 0.31
CA ARG A 243 5.90 21.55 -0.27
C ARG A 243 5.89 21.39 -1.79
N ALA A 244 6.94 21.87 -2.45
CA ALA A 244 7.09 21.77 -3.89
C ALA A 244 7.33 20.32 -4.33
N ILE A 245 8.07 19.54 -3.53
CA ILE A 245 8.27 18.11 -3.79
C ILE A 245 6.96 17.33 -3.65
N LEU A 246 6.14 17.63 -2.64
CA LEU A 246 4.81 17.02 -2.50
C LEU A 246 3.92 17.34 -3.70
N LEU A 247 3.88 18.61 -4.13
CA LEU A 247 3.11 19.03 -5.31
C LEU A 247 3.61 18.34 -6.59
N GLY A 248 4.93 18.30 -6.80
CA GLY A 248 5.54 17.61 -7.92
C GLY A 248 5.21 16.12 -7.95
N GLY A 249 5.26 15.44 -6.80
CA GLY A 249 4.86 14.05 -6.67
C GLY A 249 3.40 13.82 -7.06
N LEU A 250 2.47 14.68 -6.61
CA LEU A 250 1.05 14.56 -6.97
C LEU A 250 0.79 14.80 -8.47
N ILE A 251 1.51 15.74 -9.09
CA ILE A 251 1.43 15.97 -10.53
C ILE A 251 1.93 14.74 -11.30
N VAL A 252 3.04 14.14 -10.88
CA VAL A 252 3.57 12.91 -11.50
C VAL A 252 2.57 11.75 -11.36
N VAL A 253 1.94 11.59 -10.19
CA VAL A 253 0.87 10.59 -10.01
C VAL A 253 -0.31 10.86 -10.95
N TRP A 254 -0.74 12.13 -11.07
CA TRP A 254 -1.82 12.50 -11.98
C TRP A 254 -1.51 12.15 -13.44
N VAL A 255 -0.32 12.51 -13.91
CA VAL A 255 0.13 12.19 -15.27
C VAL A 255 0.18 10.67 -15.48
N GLY A 256 0.64 9.91 -14.49
CA GLY A 256 0.63 8.44 -14.53
C GLY A 256 -0.78 7.87 -14.75
N PHE A 257 -1.76 8.28 -13.95
CA PHE A 257 -3.15 7.82 -14.11
C PHE A 257 -3.82 8.35 -15.40
N PHE A 258 -3.46 9.55 -15.85
CA PHE A 258 -3.96 10.10 -17.10
C PHE A 258 -3.45 9.30 -18.31
N ILE A 259 -2.17 8.91 -18.27
CA ILE A 259 -1.59 7.99 -19.26
C ILE A 259 -2.25 6.63 -19.16
N LEU A 260 -2.65 6.15 -17.98
CA LEU A 260 -3.30 4.83 -17.82
C LEU A 260 -4.72 4.75 -18.43
N LEU A 261 -5.35 5.87 -18.78
CA LEU A 261 -6.68 5.87 -19.40
C LEU A 261 -6.69 5.09 -20.73
N PRO A 262 -7.73 4.30 -21.04
CA PRO A 262 -7.78 3.52 -22.27
C PRO A 262 -7.96 4.44 -23.51
N TRP A 263 -6.84 4.77 -24.15
CA TRP A 263 -6.74 5.60 -25.37
C TRP A 263 -6.66 4.77 -26.66
N GLY A 264 -6.62 3.45 -26.55
CA GLY A 264 -6.47 2.54 -27.69
C GLY A 264 -7.68 2.51 -28.63
N ASN A 265 -7.52 1.81 -29.74
CA ASN A 265 -8.56 1.62 -30.76
C ASN A 265 -8.99 0.15 -30.93
N GLN A 266 -8.34 -0.77 -30.22
CA GLN A 266 -8.62 -2.21 -30.27
C GLN A 266 -9.31 -2.64 -28.97
N PHE A 267 -10.27 -3.55 -29.05
CA PHE A 267 -10.99 -4.09 -27.89
C PHE A 267 -10.26 -5.32 -27.32
N PRO A 268 -10.39 -5.60 -26.01
CA PRO A 268 -9.76 -6.75 -25.39
C PRO A 268 -10.32 -8.05 -25.96
N LYS A 269 -9.51 -9.11 -25.92
CA LYS A 269 -9.95 -10.44 -26.33
C LYS A 269 -11.03 -10.92 -25.35
N ILE A 270 -12.18 -11.29 -25.90
CA ILE A 270 -13.33 -11.82 -25.16
C ILE A 270 -13.21 -13.35 -25.08
N GLN A 271 -13.67 -13.93 -23.97
CA GLN A 271 -13.64 -15.39 -23.74
C GLN A 271 -14.33 -16.23 -24.84
N TRP A 272 -15.18 -15.64 -25.69
CA TRP A 272 -15.84 -16.32 -26.81
C TRP A 272 -14.89 -16.85 -27.88
N GLU A 273 -13.72 -16.22 -28.08
CA GLU A 273 -12.79 -16.59 -29.14
C GLU A 273 -12.22 -18.01 -28.92
N ASP A 274 -12.00 -18.39 -27.66
CA ASP A 274 -11.54 -19.73 -27.27
C ASP A 274 -12.67 -20.79 -27.35
N LEU A 275 -13.93 -20.43 -27.07
CA LEU A 275 -15.08 -21.34 -27.23
C LEU A 275 -15.42 -21.59 -28.71
N HIS A 276 -15.29 -20.57 -29.57
CA HIS A 276 -15.58 -20.70 -31.00
C HIS A 276 -14.49 -21.44 -31.78
N ASN A 277 -13.24 -21.36 -31.34
CA ASN A 277 -12.14 -22.12 -31.95
C ASN A 277 -12.28 -23.64 -31.75
N ASN A 278 -13.09 -24.06 -30.77
CA ASN A 278 -13.37 -25.47 -30.47
C ASN A 278 -14.66 -26.00 -31.09
N SER A 279 -15.43 -25.20 -31.83
CA SER A 279 -16.80 -25.56 -32.24
C SER A 279 -17.09 -25.55 -33.74
N ILE A 280 -16.08 -25.79 -34.61
CA ILE A 280 -16.33 -26.29 -35.97
C ILE A 280 -15.17 -27.18 -36.47
N PRO A 281 -15.18 -28.52 -36.24
CA PRO A 281 -14.54 -29.43 -37.15
C PRO A 281 -15.48 -29.64 -38.34
N ASN A 282 -15.12 -29.13 -39.51
CA ASN A 282 -15.71 -29.59 -40.77
C ASN A 282 -15.13 -30.98 -41.06
N THR A 283 -15.56 -32.00 -40.31
CA THR A 283 -15.02 -33.35 -40.44
C THR A 283 -15.98 -34.24 -41.21
N THR A 284 -15.42 -34.90 -42.21
CA THR A 284 -16.12 -35.96 -42.95
C THR A 284 -16.35 -37.16 -42.03
N PHE A 285 -17.37 -37.99 -42.31
CA PHE A 285 -17.78 -39.12 -41.45
C PHE A 285 -16.64 -40.09 -41.07
N GLY A 286 -15.55 -40.13 -41.86
CA GLY A 286 -14.33 -40.89 -41.55
C GLY A 286 -13.43 -40.30 -40.46
N GLU A 287 -13.41 -38.98 -40.28
CA GLU A 287 -12.60 -38.29 -39.25
C GLU A 287 -13.26 -38.33 -37.85
N ILE A 288 -14.58 -38.51 -37.80
CA ILE A 288 -15.34 -38.68 -36.55
C ILE A 288 -14.91 -39.97 -35.81
N ILE A 289 -14.63 -41.05 -36.54
CA ILE A 289 -14.20 -42.33 -35.96
C ILE A 289 -12.77 -42.23 -35.39
N ILE A 290 -11.87 -41.48 -36.05
CA ILE A 290 -10.50 -41.26 -35.55
C ILE A 290 -10.51 -40.28 -34.35
N GLY A 291 -11.39 -39.28 -34.37
CA GLY A 291 -11.60 -38.36 -33.24
C GLY A 291 -12.14 -39.05 -31.99
N LEU A 292 -13.10 -39.97 -32.15
CA LEU A 292 -13.67 -40.76 -31.04
C LEU A 292 -12.66 -41.68 -30.35
N TRP A 293 -11.63 -42.13 -31.07
CA TRP A 293 -10.57 -42.96 -30.48
C TRP A 293 -9.42 -42.13 -29.89
N LYS A 294 -9.32 -40.85 -30.26
CA LYS A 294 -8.34 -39.90 -29.71
C LYS A 294 -8.91 -39.03 -28.57
N SER A 295 -10.22 -39.06 -28.31
CA SER A 295 -10.89 -38.24 -27.29
C SER A 295 -10.80 -38.79 -25.86
N SER A 296 -9.93 -39.77 -25.58
CA SER A 296 -9.54 -40.11 -24.21
C SER A 296 -8.14 -39.56 -23.97
N MET A 297 -8.06 -38.44 -23.22
CA MET A 297 -6.86 -37.72 -22.77
C MET A 297 -6.44 -36.50 -23.60
N GLU A 298 -7.30 -35.48 -23.69
CA GLU A 298 -6.83 -34.09 -23.70
C GLU A 298 -7.36 -33.40 -22.44
N ASP A 299 -6.41 -32.94 -21.62
CA ASP A 299 -6.59 -32.41 -20.28
C ASP A 299 -7.20 -30.99 -20.37
N HIS A 300 -8.53 -30.87 -20.31
CA HIS A 300 -9.24 -29.58 -20.21
C HIS A 300 -9.03 -28.94 -18.83
N ASN A 301 -7.80 -28.52 -18.54
CA ASN A 301 -7.42 -27.83 -17.31
C ASN A 301 -7.10 -26.33 -17.51
N GLU A 302 -7.19 -25.81 -18.74
CA GLU A 302 -6.91 -24.40 -19.00
C GLU A 302 -8.14 -23.52 -18.66
N ARG A 303 -8.00 -22.72 -17.60
CA ARG A 303 -9.02 -21.75 -17.17
C ARG A 303 -9.20 -20.68 -18.27
N PRO A 304 -10.44 -20.24 -18.53
CA PRO A 304 -10.71 -19.25 -19.58
C PRO A 304 -9.92 -17.95 -19.33
N THR A 305 -9.28 -17.44 -20.38
CA THR A 305 -8.46 -16.22 -20.32
C THR A 305 -9.15 -15.04 -21.01
N GLY A 306 -8.77 -13.82 -20.64
CA GLY A 306 -9.39 -12.60 -21.17
C GLY A 306 -10.69 -12.22 -20.48
N CYS A 307 -11.35 -11.20 -21.00
CA CYS A 307 -12.45 -10.57 -20.29
C CYS A 307 -13.72 -11.45 -20.24
N SER A 308 -14.31 -11.54 -19.04
CA SER A 308 -15.58 -12.24 -18.78
C SER A 308 -16.77 -11.53 -19.42
N ILE A 309 -17.73 -12.32 -19.91
CA ILE A 309 -18.98 -11.83 -20.52
C ILE A 309 -19.88 -11.12 -19.49
N GLU A 310 -19.69 -11.39 -18.20
CA GLU A 310 -20.41 -10.67 -17.12
C GLU A 310 -20.05 -9.17 -17.08
N GLN A 311 -18.90 -8.79 -17.61
CA GLN A 311 -18.41 -7.42 -17.64
C GLN A 311 -18.76 -6.74 -18.98
N ALA A 312 -19.92 -6.08 -19.02
CA ALA A 312 -20.42 -5.40 -20.23
C ALA A 312 -19.46 -4.34 -20.82
N TRP A 313 -18.54 -3.81 -20.02
CA TRP A 313 -17.58 -2.80 -20.44
C TRP A 313 -16.48 -3.29 -21.38
N CYS A 314 -16.28 -4.61 -21.48
CA CYS A 314 -15.30 -5.19 -22.39
C CYS A 314 -15.65 -5.05 -23.87
N LEU A 315 -16.93 -4.81 -24.19
CA LEU A 315 -17.40 -4.63 -25.56
C LEU A 315 -17.14 -3.21 -26.10
N TYR A 316 -16.91 -2.23 -25.22
CA TYR A 316 -16.80 -0.82 -25.61
C TYR A 316 -15.57 -0.09 -25.05
N THR A 317 -14.82 -0.71 -24.14
CA THR A 317 -13.59 -0.12 -23.59
C THR A 317 -12.39 -0.66 -24.36
N PRO A 318 -11.56 0.20 -24.98
CA PRO A 318 -10.39 -0.26 -25.69
C PRO A 318 -9.27 -0.72 -24.75
N VAL A 319 -8.39 -1.58 -25.27
CA VAL A 319 -7.21 -2.10 -24.58
C VAL A 319 -6.23 -0.98 -24.29
N ILE A 320 -5.64 -1.03 -23.10
CA ILE A 320 -4.51 -0.19 -22.72
C ILE A 320 -3.24 -0.83 -23.31
N HIS A 321 -2.48 -0.10 -24.12
CA HIS A 321 -1.25 -0.64 -24.69
C HIS A 321 -0.23 -0.98 -23.58
N LEU A 322 0.51 -2.08 -23.74
CA LEU A 322 1.47 -2.51 -22.73
C LEU A 322 2.51 -1.43 -22.38
N ALA A 323 3.03 -0.71 -23.37
CA ALA A 323 3.96 0.40 -23.15
C ALA A 323 3.35 1.56 -22.33
N GLN A 324 2.06 1.83 -22.55
CA GLN A 324 1.30 2.85 -21.84
C GLN A 324 1.09 2.43 -20.37
N PHE A 325 0.71 1.17 -20.14
CA PHE A 325 0.63 0.60 -18.79
C PHE A 325 1.97 0.69 -18.06
N LEU A 326 3.05 0.17 -18.65
CA LEU A 326 4.38 0.22 -18.02
C LEU A 326 4.85 1.64 -17.71
N THR A 327 4.63 2.59 -18.62
CA THR A 327 4.99 4.00 -18.39
C THR A 327 4.18 4.59 -17.24
N SER A 328 2.87 4.32 -17.19
CA SER A 328 2.02 4.80 -16.09
C SER A 328 2.42 4.23 -14.73
N VAL A 329 2.76 2.95 -14.68
CA VAL A 329 3.15 2.24 -13.46
C VAL A 329 4.44 2.83 -12.90
N VAL A 330 5.45 3.08 -13.74
CA VAL A 330 6.70 3.74 -13.35
C VAL A 330 6.43 5.15 -12.81
N LEU A 331 5.64 5.96 -13.50
CA LEU A 331 5.32 7.32 -13.04
C LEU A 331 4.59 7.31 -11.69
N ILE A 332 3.59 6.44 -11.51
CA ILE A 332 2.90 6.26 -10.22
C ILE A 332 3.90 5.79 -9.14
N GLY A 333 4.81 4.89 -9.50
CA GLY A 333 5.89 4.39 -8.65
C GLY A 333 6.89 5.46 -8.20
N ILE A 334 7.15 6.49 -9.02
CA ILE A 334 7.96 7.66 -8.62
C ILE A 334 7.16 8.55 -7.68
N GLY A 335 5.92 8.88 -8.05
CA GLY A 335 5.13 9.90 -7.37
C GLY A 335 4.64 9.47 -5.99
N TYR A 336 4.21 8.20 -5.83
CA TYR A 336 3.59 7.72 -4.60
C TYR A 336 4.54 7.71 -3.39
N PRO A 337 5.76 7.12 -3.44
CA PRO A 337 6.69 7.12 -2.32
C PRO A 337 7.08 8.54 -1.88
N VAL A 338 7.21 9.46 -2.84
CA VAL A 338 7.48 10.88 -2.59
C VAL A 338 6.32 11.51 -1.82
N CYS A 339 5.08 11.35 -2.30
CA CYS A 339 3.91 11.93 -1.65
C CYS A 339 3.70 11.37 -0.23
N ASN A 340 3.87 10.06 -0.07
CA ASN A 340 3.74 9.38 1.21
C ASN A 340 4.79 9.88 2.21
N LEU A 341 6.07 9.94 1.81
CA LEU A 341 7.16 10.46 2.65
C LEU A 341 6.96 11.93 3.02
N MET A 342 6.69 12.79 2.02
CA MET A 342 6.52 14.23 2.26
C MET A 342 5.32 14.52 3.15
N SER A 343 4.26 13.72 3.07
CA SER A 343 3.11 13.84 3.97
C SER A 343 3.53 13.62 5.43
N TYR A 344 4.28 12.57 5.75
CA TYR A 344 4.81 12.36 7.12
C TYR A 344 5.74 13.49 7.57
N THR A 345 6.65 13.91 6.69
CA THR A 345 7.60 14.98 6.99
C THR A 345 6.88 16.30 7.27
N LEU A 346 6.04 16.79 6.37
CA LEU A 346 5.31 18.05 6.55
C LEU A 346 4.40 17.98 7.78
N TYR A 347 3.67 16.88 7.97
CA TYR A 347 2.82 16.67 9.15
C TYR A 347 3.61 16.85 10.45
N SER A 348 4.76 16.18 10.56
CA SER A 348 5.62 16.28 11.74
C SER A 348 6.24 17.67 11.96
N LYS A 349 6.50 18.44 10.88
CA LYS A 349 7.04 19.82 10.98
C LYS A 349 5.97 20.84 11.35
N ILE A 350 4.73 20.65 10.90
CA ILE A 350 3.58 21.50 11.23
C ILE A 350 3.21 21.38 12.71
N LEU A 351 3.28 20.17 13.29
CA LEU A 351 2.97 19.94 14.70
C LEU A 351 3.97 20.60 15.67
N GLY A 352 5.23 20.75 15.25
CA GLY A 352 6.27 21.36 16.08
C GLY A 352 6.66 20.50 17.29
N PRO A 353 7.16 21.10 18.39
CA PRO A 353 7.67 20.36 19.55
C PRO A 353 6.57 19.74 20.45
N LYS A 354 5.28 19.98 20.14
CA LYS A 354 4.17 19.44 20.92
C LYS A 354 4.10 17.91 20.83
N PRO A 355 3.53 17.23 21.84
CA PRO A 355 3.44 15.77 21.85
C PRO A 355 2.69 15.24 20.61
N GLN A 356 3.43 14.59 19.71
CA GLN A 356 2.96 14.22 18.37
C GLN A 356 2.32 12.83 18.27
N GLY A 357 2.31 12.05 19.35
CA GLY A 357 1.86 10.65 19.35
C GLY A 357 0.43 10.48 18.84
N VAL A 358 -0.53 11.19 19.45
CA VAL A 358 -1.96 11.15 19.03
C VAL A 358 -2.13 11.57 17.57
N TYR A 359 -1.47 12.66 17.16
CA TYR A 359 -1.57 13.18 15.80
C TYR A 359 -1.01 12.20 14.77
N MET A 360 0.15 11.57 15.05
CA MET A 360 0.71 10.51 14.20
C MET A 360 -0.14 9.23 14.22
N GLY A 361 -0.82 8.98 15.34
CA GLY A 361 -1.82 7.92 15.48
C GLY A 361 -2.99 8.10 14.54
N TRP A 362 -3.60 9.30 14.51
CA TRP A 362 -4.67 9.65 13.57
C TRP A 362 -4.23 9.63 12.12
N LEU A 363 -3.01 10.09 11.81
CA LEU A 363 -2.45 9.99 10.46
C LEU A 363 -2.30 8.53 10.03
N THR A 364 -1.77 7.68 10.90
CA THR A 364 -1.61 6.25 10.59
C THR A 364 -2.97 5.55 10.47
N ALA A 365 -3.94 5.91 11.32
CA ALA A 365 -5.29 5.38 11.26
C ALA A 365 -6.03 5.76 9.97
N SER A 366 -5.90 7.02 9.50
CA SER A 366 -6.51 7.41 8.23
C SER A 366 -5.90 6.62 7.06
N GLY A 367 -4.58 6.37 7.09
CA GLY A 367 -3.94 5.49 6.11
C GLY A 367 -4.44 4.05 6.12
N SER A 368 -4.71 3.48 7.31
CA SER A 368 -5.34 2.17 7.44
C SER A 368 -6.77 2.17 6.90
N GLY A 369 -7.55 3.24 7.18
CA GLY A 369 -8.89 3.42 6.62
C GLY A 369 -8.89 3.46 5.10
N ALA A 370 -7.93 4.18 4.51
CA ALA A 370 -7.76 4.26 3.06
C ALA A 370 -7.52 2.87 2.42
N ARG A 371 -6.72 2.01 3.07
CA ARG A 371 -6.46 0.63 2.62
C ARG A 371 -7.65 -0.32 2.74
N ILE A 372 -8.61 -0.02 3.62
CA ILE A 372 -9.85 -0.80 3.75
C ILE A 372 -10.87 -0.34 2.70
N LEU A 373 -11.04 0.98 2.57
CA LEU A 373 -12.05 1.56 1.70
C LEU A 373 -11.68 1.51 0.22
N GLY A 374 -10.38 1.59 -0.11
CA GLY A 374 -9.89 1.59 -1.48
C GLY A 374 -10.35 0.37 -2.30
N PRO A 375 -9.99 -0.86 -1.89
CA PRO A 375 -10.39 -2.08 -2.61
C PRO A 375 -11.90 -2.18 -2.80
N VAL A 376 -12.69 -1.88 -1.77
CA VAL A 376 -14.16 -1.92 -1.84
C VAL A 376 -14.69 -0.92 -2.87
N PHE A 377 -14.17 0.30 -2.89
CA PHE A 377 -14.58 1.33 -3.84
C PHE A 377 -14.21 0.95 -5.27
N ILE A 378 -12.94 0.56 -5.53
CA ILE A 378 -12.48 0.29 -6.89
C ILE A 378 -13.13 -0.96 -7.48
N SER A 379 -13.31 -2.03 -6.70
CA SER A 379 -13.89 -3.27 -7.20
C SER A 379 -15.32 -3.06 -7.69
N GLN A 380 -16.11 -2.22 -7.01
CA GLN A 380 -17.48 -1.89 -7.42
C GLN A 380 -17.50 -1.05 -8.69
N VAL A 381 -16.68 0.00 -8.75
CA VAL A 381 -16.59 0.88 -9.93
C VAL A 381 -16.09 0.11 -11.15
N TYR A 382 -15.06 -0.71 -10.97
CA TYR A 382 -14.47 -1.53 -12.03
C TYR A 382 -15.45 -2.56 -12.58
N ALA A 383 -16.11 -3.33 -11.70
CA ALA A 383 -17.04 -4.37 -12.13
C ALA A 383 -18.23 -3.79 -12.93
N HIS A 384 -18.79 -2.68 -12.47
CA HIS A 384 -20.00 -2.13 -13.09
C HIS A 384 -19.72 -1.19 -14.27
N TRP A 385 -18.73 -0.28 -14.15
CA TRP A 385 -18.54 0.81 -15.11
C TRP A 385 -17.23 0.68 -15.91
N GLY A 386 -16.35 -0.24 -15.51
CA GLY A 386 -15.13 -0.55 -16.23
C GLY A 386 -13.95 0.40 -15.99
N PRO A 387 -12.80 0.11 -16.63
CA PRO A 387 -11.52 0.78 -16.39
C PRO A 387 -11.55 2.28 -16.71
N ARG A 388 -12.28 2.70 -17.75
CA ARG A 388 -12.34 4.11 -18.17
C ARG A 388 -12.92 4.99 -17.08
N TRP A 389 -14.06 4.60 -16.51
CA TRP A 389 -14.68 5.31 -15.39
C TRP A 389 -13.84 5.23 -14.12
N ALA A 390 -13.27 4.06 -13.82
CA ALA A 390 -12.39 3.85 -12.68
C ALA A 390 -11.20 4.83 -12.70
N PHE A 391 -10.43 4.87 -13.78
CA PHE A 391 -9.26 5.75 -13.87
C PHE A 391 -9.62 7.23 -14.05
N CYS A 392 -10.74 7.56 -14.70
CA CYS A 392 -11.23 8.95 -14.74
C CYS A 392 -11.58 9.47 -13.34
N LEU A 393 -12.25 8.66 -12.52
CA LEU A 393 -12.56 9.03 -11.13
C LEU A 393 -11.29 9.22 -10.32
N VAL A 394 -10.29 8.34 -10.48
CA VAL A 394 -8.98 8.49 -9.83
C VAL A 394 -8.28 9.78 -10.26
N CYS A 395 -8.24 10.09 -11.55
CA CYS A 395 -7.68 11.35 -12.06
C CYS A 395 -8.39 12.57 -11.46
N GLY A 396 -9.73 12.52 -11.34
CA GLY A 396 -10.53 13.56 -10.70
C GLY A 396 -10.19 13.74 -9.22
N ILE A 397 -10.07 12.65 -8.47
CA ILE A 397 -9.68 12.66 -7.05
C ILE A 397 -8.28 13.26 -6.88
N VAL A 398 -7.31 12.90 -7.73
CA VAL A 398 -5.95 13.47 -7.69
C VAL A 398 -5.99 14.97 -8.01
N MET A 399 -6.77 15.42 -8.99
CA MET A 399 -6.90 16.85 -9.30
C MET A 399 -7.50 17.66 -8.15
N LEU A 400 -8.52 17.13 -7.49
CA LEU A 400 -9.10 17.74 -6.29
C LEU A 400 -8.05 17.83 -5.17
N THR A 401 -7.19 16.81 -5.04
CA THR A 401 -6.09 16.76 -4.07
C THR A 401 -5.02 17.82 -4.37
N ILE A 402 -4.62 17.98 -5.64
CA ILE A 402 -3.71 19.03 -6.09
C ILE A 402 -4.31 20.42 -5.82
N THR A 403 -5.60 20.59 -6.10
CA THR A 403 -6.31 21.85 -5.85
C THR A 403 -6.36 22.17 -4.35
N LEU A 404 -6.70 21.19 -3.52
CA LEU A 404 -6.68 21.31 -2.06
C LEU A 404 -5.28 21.73 -1.57
N LEU A 405 -4.23 21.05 -2.03
CA LEU A 405 -2.85 21.39 -1.71
C LEU A 405 -2.51 22.83 -2.13
N GLY A 406 -2.95 23.26 -3.31
CA GLY A 406 -2.78 24.64 -3.79
C GLY A 406 -3.45 25.68 -2.88
N VAL A 407 -4.69 25.41 -2.43
CA VAL A 407 -5.43 26.29 -1.50
C VAL A 407 -4.73 26.40 -0.16
N VAL A 408 -4.21 25.28 0.38
CA VAL A 408 -3.51 25.27 1.68
C VAL A 408 -2.00 25.50 1.58
N TYR A 409 -1.46 25.74 0.38
CA TYR A 409 -0.01 25.75 0.11
C TYR A 409 0.74 26.74 1.02
N LYS A 410 0.17 27.94 1.18
CA LYS A 410 0.72 29.00 2.06
C LYS A 410 0.59 28.70 3.55
N ARG A 411 -0.29 27.78 3.95
CA ARG A 411 -0.50 27.36 5.35
C ARG A 411 0.40 26.21 5.78
N LEU A 412 0.96 25.44 4.83
CA LEU A 412 1.84 24.29 5.09
C LEU A 412 3.26 24.71 5.48
N ILE A 413 3.39 25.64 6.42
CA ILE A 413 4.67 26.15 6.92
C ILE A 413 5.05 25.41 8.20
N ALA A 414 6.34 25.09 8.36
CA ALA A 414 6.85 24.48 9.58
C ALA A 414 6.59 25.37 10.81
N PHE A 415 6.31 24.75 11.96
CA PHE A 415 5.98 25.47 13.20
C PHE A 415 7.04 26.53 13.57
N SER A 416 8.34 26.22 13.40
CA SER A 416 9.43 27.15 13.70
C SER A 416 9.48 28.36 12.78
N VAL A 417 9.18 28.19 11.49
CA VAL A 417 9.18 29.26 10.48
C VAL A 417 7.99 30.19 10.76
N ARG A 418 6.83 29.64 11.11
CA ARG A 418 5.62 30.42 11.45
C ARG A 418 5.86 31.41 12.59
N TYR A 419 6.64 31.01 13.60
CA TYR A 419 6.97 31.85 14.75
C TYR A 419 8.37 32.50 14.64
N GLY A 420 8.93 32.61 13.42
CA GLY A 420 10.11 33.42 13.12
C GLY A 420 11.46 32.89 13.65
N ARG A 421 11.58 31.60 13.96
CA ARG A 421 12.82 31.02 14.52
C ARG A 421 13.83 30.53 13.48
N ILE A 422 13.41 30.28 12.24
CA ILE A 422 14.24 29.75 11.14
C ILE A 422 13.71 30.31 9.81
N GLN A 423 14.59 30.69 8.89
CA GLN A 423 14.26 31.05 7.50
C GLN A 423 14.15 29.77 6.64
N GLU A 424 13.16 29.73 5.73
CA GLU A 424 12.80 28.54 4.92
C GLU A 424 13.93 27.92 4.10
#